data_AF-A0A0D0CFW9-F1
#
_entry.id   AF-A0A0D0CFW9-F1
#
_cell.length_a   1.000
_cell.length_b   1.000
_cell.length_c   1.000
_cell.angle_alpha   90.00
_cell.angle_beta   90.00
_cell.angle_gamma   90.00
#
_symmetry.space_group_name_H-M   'P 1'
#
loop_
_entity.id
_entity.type
_entity.pdbx_description
1 polymer ?
#
loop_
_entity_poly.entity_id
_entity_poly.type
_entity_poly.pdbx_seq_one_letter_code
_entity_poly.pdbx_strand_id
1 'polypeptide(L)'
;MVVLLLYGLYAALTMFSIYCLKSVLNPRDEPSYRMKSDAYCVARYQHQATSHSRKILLCTVSLMFINHSGLVAATSICFVDDMKGLYTGVNGRLNFQAQLVEVVLARANYLLSDFIVIWRAWCFSNGRGKSRYVLSLCLLASFVTLTVDGALSSLTLSKVNTEKYSPALSSVALLPRNQWGNRKIAMPLVLFTTNFVATIYIGMAFRMVRRVAKGYLVPSKKISIFGQMLLFMFESGLVYSALWLVLAFDIAYPFPHNVNTVITVVVPQITALYPAVIIVLDVAQKSMNTQSEQDSETIALDVPTARSDQSDLAITQISTR
;
A
#
# COMPACT_ATOMS: atom_id res chain seq x y z
N MET A 1 12.58 7.91 -21.01
CA MET A 1 12.10 6.53 -21.29
C MET A 1 11.75 5.76 -20.01
N VAL A 2 12.68 5.59 -19.06
CA VAL A 2 12.43 4.83 -17.80
C VAL A 2 11.22 5.36 -17.01
N VAL A 3 11.09 6.68 -16.86
CA VAL A 3 9.96 7.30 -16.15
C VAL A 3 8.61 6.98 -16.81
N LEU A 4 8.54 6.99 -18.14
CA LEU A 4 7.33 6.65 -18.89
C LEU A 4 6.98 5.17 -18.76
N LEU A 5 7.98 4.29 -18.72
CA LEU A 5 7.77 2.85 -18.48
C LEU A 5 7.26 2.58 -17.06
N LEU A 6 7.85 3.23 -16.06
CA LEU A 6 7.39 3.15 -14.66
C LEU A 6 5.97 3.69 -14.52
N TYR A 7 5.64 4.79 -15.20
CA TYR A 7 4.29 5.34 -15.22
C TYR A 7 3.28 4.41 -15.91
N GLY A 8 3.63 3.86 -17.07
CA GLY A 8 2.79 2.89 -17.77
C GLY A 8 2.52 1.64 -16.92
N LEU A 9 3.55 1.13 -16.25
CA LEU A 9 3.42 0.02 -15.30
C LEU A 9 2.54 0.39 -14.10
N TYR A 10 2.74 1.58 -13.53
CA TYR A 10 1.95 2.08 -12.42
C TYR A 10 0.47 2.25 -12.81
N ALA A 11 0.19 2.81 -13.98
CA ALA A 11 -1.17 2.97 -14.48
C ALA A 11 -1.84 1.62 -14.74
N ALA A 12 -1.12 0.66 -15.35
CA ALA A 12 -1.63 -0.69 -15.54
C ALA A 12 -1.94 -1.38 -14.20
N LEU A 13 -1.02 -1.32 -13.23
CA LEU A 13 -1.21 -1.91 -11.91
C LEU A 13 -2.35 -1.26 -11.13
N THR A 14 -2.52 0.06 -11.26
CA THR A 14 -3.61 0.77 -10.59
C THR A 14 -4.95 0.46 -11.24
N MET A 15 -5.05 0.49 -12.57
CA MET A 15 -6.26 0.11 -13.29
C MET A 15 -6.66 -1.34 -12.98
N PHE A 16 -5.67 -2.24 -12.94
CA PHE A 16 -5.88 -3.62 -12.53
C PHE A 16 -6.33 -3.72 -11.07
N SER A 17 -5.71 -2.98 -10.15
CA SER A 17 -6.10 -2.92 -8.73
C SER A 17 -7.54 -2.42 -8.56
N ILE A 18 -7.93 -1.38 -9.29
CA ILE A 18 -9.29 -0.81 -9.30
C ILE A 18 -10.28 -1.85 -9.85
N TYR A 19 -9.93 -2.52 -10.95
CA TYR A 19 -10.75 -3.57 -11.54
C TYR A 19 -10.97 -4.74 -10.57
N CYS A 20 -9.89 -5.24 -9.95
CA CYS A 20 -9.95 -6.29 -8.95
C CYS A 20 -10.76 -5.87 -7.72
N LEU A 21 -10.65 -4.62 -7.27
CA LEU A 21 -11.46 -4.17 -6.14
C LEU A 21 -12.95 -4.05 -6.52
N LYS A 22 -13.26 -3.61 -7.74
CA LYS A 22 -14.63 -3.55 -8.26
C LYS A 22 -15.25 -4.94 -8.34
N SER A 23 -14.51 -5.95 -8.79
CA SER A 23 -15.02 -7.34 -8.82
C SER A 23 -15.28 -7.88 -7.40
N VAL A 24 -14.44 -7.50 -6.42
CA VAL A 24 -14.61 -7.88 -5.01
C VAL A 24 -15.75 -7.10 -4.32
N LEU A 25 -16.06 -5.88 -4.77
CA LEU A 25 -17.11 -5.03 -4.20
C LEU A 25 -18.51 -5.30 -4.77
N ASN A 26 -18.64 -6.12 -5.82
CA ASN A 26 -19.91 -6.52 -6.39
C ASN A 26 -20.25 -7.95 -5.97
N PRO A 27 -20.78 -8.18 -4.74
CA PRO A 27 -21.19 -9.51 -4.32
C PRO A 27 -22.33 -9.94 -5.23
N ARG A 28 -22.09 -10.91 -6.11
CA ARG A 28 -23.19 -11.68 -6.71
C ARG A 28 -23.94 -12.33 -5.56
N ASP A 29 -25.27 -12.23 -5.59
CA ASP A 29 -26.18 -12.72 -4.56
C ASP A 29 -25.88 -14.18 -4.21
N GLU A 30 -25.19 -14.39 -3.08
CA GLU A 30 -25.01 -15.74 -2.54
C GLU A 30 -26.31 -16.18 -1.84
N PRO A 31 -26.75 -17.44 -2.06
CA PRO A 31 -27.97 -17.96 -1.45
C PRO A 31 -27.84 -17.98 0.07
N SER A 32 -28.84 -17.38 0.72
CA SER A 32 -28.94 -17.24 2.17
C SER A 32 -29.15 -18.59 2.86
N TYR A 33 -28.07 -19.21 3.33
CA TYR A 33 -28.14 -20.39 4.19
C TYR A 33 -28.42 -19.99 5.64
N ARG A 34 -29.48 -20.57 6.21
CA ARG A 34 -30.04 -20.26 7.54
C ARG A 34 -29.09 -20.77 8.66
N MET A 35 -28.10 -19.95 9.03
CA MET A 35 -27.19 -20.19 10.18
C MET A 35 -27.80 -19.69 11.51
N LYS A 36 -27.47 -20.37 12.62
CA LYS A 36 -27.96 -20.07 13.99
C LYS A 36 -27.57 -18.65 14.47
N SER A 37 -28.50 -18.01 15.19
CA SER A 37 -28.56 -16.57 15.57
C SER A 37 -27.27 -15.93 16.11
N ASP A 38 -26.52 -16.59 17.00
CA ASP A 38 -25.39 -15.94 17.68
C ASP A 38 -24.12 -15.89 16.83
N ALA A 39 -23.91 -16.90 15.98
CA ALA A 39 -22.86 -16.88 14.97
C ALA A 39 -23.17 -15.83 13.87
N TYR A 40 -24.46 -15.56 13.63
CA TYR A 40 -24.91 -14.60 12.63
C TYR A 40 -24.52 -13.17 12.98
N CYS A 41 -24.60 -12.78 14.26
CA CYS A 41 -24.29 -11.41 14.68
C CYS A 41 -22.78 -11.10 14.53
N VAL A 42 -21.91 -12.05 14.91
CA VAL A 42 -20.45 -11.93 14.75
C VAL A 42 -20.04 -11.95 13.28
N ALA A 43 -20.62 -12.85 12.48
CA ALA A 43 -20.36 -12.93 11.04
C ALA A 43 -20.81 -11.66 10.30
N ARG A 44 -21.96 -11.08 10.67
CA ARG A 44 -22.47 -9.84 10.06
C ARG A 44 -21.61 -8.63 10.41
N TYR A 45 -21.11 -8.53 11.64
CA TYR A 45 -20.16 -7.48 12.04
C TYR A 45 -18.83 -7.59 11.29
N GLN A 46 -18.28 -8.80 11.13
CA GLN A 46 -17.07 -9.02 10.32
C GLN A 46 -17.30 -8.71 8.83
N HIS A 47 -18.45 -9.09 8.28
CA HIS A 47 -18.78 -8.81 6.88
C HIS A 47 -18.97 -7.31 6.62
N GLN A 48 -19.61 -6.58 7.54
CA GLN A 48 -19.83 -5.14 7.37
C GLN A 48 -18.53 -4.33 7.53
N ALA A 49 -17.66 -4.70 8.48
CA ALA A 49 -16.36 -4.06 8.66
C ALA A 49 -15.44 -4.26 7.44
N THR A 50 -15.49 -5.41 6.78
CA THR A 50 -14.67 -5.69 5.59
C THR A 50 -15.12 -4.91 4.36
N SER A 51 -16.43 -4.66 4.19
CA SER A 51 -16.94 -3.87 3.06
C SER A 51 -16.49 -2.41 3.11
N HIS A 52 -16.63 -1.75 4.27
CA HIS A 52 -16.18 -0.35 4.42
C HIS A 52 -14.67 -0.21 4.24
N SER A 53 -13.90 -1.18 4.75
CA SER A 53 -12.45 -1.17 4.64
C SER A 53 -11.96 -1.21 3.19
N ARG A 54 -12.60 -2.03 2.36
CA ARG A 54 -12.30 -2.12 0.93
C ARG A 54 -12.64 -0.82 0.20
N LYS A 55 -13.78 -0.20 0.51
CA LYS A 55 -14.17 1.09 -0.11
C LYS A 55 -13.17 2.20 0.19
N ILE A 56 -12.70 2.28 1.44
CA ILE A 56 -11.68 3.27 1.85
C ILE A 56 -10.39 3.02 1.08
N LEU A 57 -9.92 1.76 1.04
CA LEU A 57 -8.72 1.39 0.28
C LEU A 57 -8.82 1.76 -1.21
N LEU A 58 -9.97 1.48 -1.86
CA LEU A 58 -10.20 1.84 -3.26
C LEU A 58 -10.09 3.35 -3.50
N CYS A 59 -10.73 4.12 -2.61
CA CYS A 59 -10.76 5.56 -2.68
C CYS A 59 -9.33 6.11 -2.57
N THR A 60 -8.58 5.66 -1.57
CA THR A 60 -7.19 6.09 -1.36
C THR A 60 -6.30 5.75 -2.55
N VAL A 61 -6.39 4.53 -3.09
CA VAL A 61 -5.56 4.10 -4.24
C VAL A 61 -5.91 4.90 -5.50
N SER A 62 -7.20 5.14 -5.74
CA SER A 62 -7.66 5.99 -6.84
C SER A 62 -7.15 7.43 -6.70
N LEU A 63 -7.16 7.99 -5.47
CA LEU A 63 -6.59 9.32 -5.20
C LEU A 63 -5.08 9.36 -5.45
N MET A 64 -4.34 8.33 -5.02
CA MET A 64 -2.91 8.22 -5.31
C MET A 64 -2.65 8.18 -6.82
N PHE A 65 -3.47 7.47 -7.57
CA PHE A 65 -3.37 7.40 -9.02
C PHE A 65 -3.58 8.74 -9.70
N ILE A 66 -4.62 9.47 -9.29
CA ILE A 66 -4.90 10.83 -9.80
C ILE A 66 -3.73 11.76 -9.48
N ASN A 67 -3.24 11.75 -8.24
CA ASN A 67 -2.13 12.58 -7.81
C ASN A 67 -0.85 12.26 -8.59
N HIS A 68 -0.54 10.99 -8.78
CA HIS A 68 0.64 10.56 -9.53
C HIS A 68 0.52 10.91 -11.03
N SER A 69 -0.68 10.79 -11.61
CA SER A 69 -0.96 11.26 -12.99
C SER A 69 -0.72 12.76 -13.12
N GLY A 70 -1.17 13.55 -12.14
CA GLY A 70 -0.92 14.99 -12.08
C GLY A 70 0.57 15.34 -11.95
N LEU A 71 1.33 14.55 -11.18
CA LEU A 71 2.79 14.70 -11.04
C LEU A 71 3.52 14.48 -12.37
N VAL A 72 3.13 13.43 -13.11
CA VAL A 72 3.70 13.15 -14.44
C VAL A 72 3.32 14.23 -15.45
N ALA A 73 2.10 14.76 -15.38
CA ALA A 73 1.68 15.88 -16.22
C ALA A 73 2.49 17.16 -15.90
N ALA A 74 2.65 17.51 -14.62
CA ALA A 74 3.41 18.69 -14.19
C ALA A 74 4.88 18.61 -14.61
N THR A 75 5.53 17.47 -14.38
CA THR A 75 6.92 17.24 -14.81
C THR A 75 7.09 17.29 -16.33
N SER A 76 6.11 16.78 -17.08
CA SER A 76 6.10 16.88 -18.55
C SER A 76 5.97 18.32 -19.03
N ILE A 77 5.15 19.14 -18.36
CA ILE A 77 5.01 20.57 -18.65
C ILE A 77 6.34 21.30 -18.39
N CYS A 78 6.97 21.08 -17.23
CA CYS A 78 8.28 21.65 -16.91
C CYS A 78 9.32 21.28 -17.98
N PHE A 79 9.39 20.01 -18.36
CA PHE A 79 10.32 19.52 -19.38
C PHE A 79 10.11 20.20 -20.74
N VAL A 80 8.86 20.34 -21.17
CA VAL A 80 8.53 21.01 -22.45
C VAL A 80 8.86 22.50 -22.39
N ASP A 81 8.62 23.17 -21.27
CA ASP A 81 8.94 24.60 -21.10
C ASP A 81 10.45 24.84 -21.09
N ASP A 82 11.22 23.97 -20.43
CA ASP A 82 12.69 24.00 -20.48
C ASP A 82 13.24 23.81 -21.90
N MET A 83 12.67 22.87 -22.66
CA MET A 83 13.05 22.65 -24.05
C MET A 83 12.73 23.87 -24.94
N LYS A 84 11.60 24.54 -24.72
CA LYS A 84 11.24 25.79 -25.41
C LYS A 84 12.13 26.97 -25.00
N GLY A 85 12.57 26.98 -23.74
CA GLY A 85 13.48 27.97 -23.19
C GLY A 85 14.78 28.13 -23.96
N LEU A 86 15.25 27.06 -24.61
CA LEU A 86 16.44 27.07 -25.46
C LEU A 86 16.27 27.90 -26.75
N TYR A 87 15.03 28.15 -27.19
CA TYR A 87 14.74 28.78 -28.48
C TYR A 87 14.03 30.13 -28.36
N THR A 88 13.02 30.27 -27.48
CA THR A 88 12.09 31.42 -27.52
C THR A 88 11.96 32.18 -26.20
N GLY A 89 12.80 31.87 -25.20
CA GLY A 89 12.65 32.37 -23.83
C GLY A 89 11.60 31.58 -23.03
N VAL A 90 11.77 31.54 -21.72
CA VAL A 90 11.00 30.70 -20.78
C VAL A 90 9.81 31.47 -20.22
N ASN A 91 8.62 30.86 -20.19
CA ASN A 91 7.46 31.43 -19.49
C ASN A 91 7.51 31.07 -17.99
N GLY A 92 8.25 31.86 -17.23
CA GLY A 92 8.50 31.60 -15.80
C GLY A 92 7.24 31.40 -14.94
N ARG A 93 6.08 31.90 -15.35
CA ARG A 93 4.80 31.70 -14.63
C ARG A 93 4.28 30.27 -14.74
N LEU A 94 4.31 29.67 -15.93
CA LEU A 94 3.83 28.30 -16.16
C LEU A 94 4.70 27.29 -15.42
N ASN A 95 6.03 27.45 -15.52
CA ASN A 95 6.97 26.63 -14.80
C ASN A 95 6.80 26.73 -13.28
N PHE A 96 6.62 27.94 -12.72
CA PHE A 96 6.35 28.10 -11.29
C PHE A 96 5.08 27.38 -10.84
N GLN A 97 4.00 27.48 -11.62
CA GLN A 97 2.74 26.77 -11.32
C GLN A 97 2.92 25.25 -11.37
N ALA A 98 3.63 24.74 -12.37
CA ALA A 98 3.90 23.30 -12.50
C ALA A 98 4.76 22.78 -11.33
N GLN A 99 5.81 23.51 -10.93
CA GLN A 99 6.65 23.17 -9.77
C GLN A 99 5.85 23.19 -8.46
N LEU A 100 4.96 24.17 -8.28
CA LEU A 100 4.08 24.22 -7.10
C LEU A 100 3.14 23.01 -7.05
N VAL A 101 2.54 22.65 -8.19
CA VAL A 101 1.68 21.46 -8.32
C VAL A 101 2.47 20.19 -7.99
N GLU A 102 3.69 20.06 -8.50
CA GLU A 102 4.58 18.93 -8.23
C GLU A 102 4.85 18.77 -6.72
N VAL A 103 5.22 19.86 -6.06
CA VAL A 103 5.47 19.93 -4.61
C VAL A 103 4.26 19.47 -3.81
N VAL A 104 3.06 19.94 -4.16
CA VAL A 104 1.83 19.61 -3.45
C VAL A 104 1.42 18.15 -3.70
N LEU A 105 1.41 17.71 -4.95
CA LEU A 105 0.99 16.35 -5.32
C LEU A 105 1.93 15.27 -4.77
N ALA A 106 3.24 15.51 -4.77
CA ALA A 106 4.20 14.60 -4.17
C ALA A 106 3.95 14.39 -2.67
N ARG A 107 3.69 15.48 -1.93
CA ARG A 107 3.39 15.43 -0.48
C ARG A 107 2.06 14.77 -0.19
N ALA A 108 1.03 15.03 -1.01
CA ALA A 108 -0.24 14.33 -0.92
C ALA A 108 -0.06 12.81 -1.11
N ASN A 109 0.79 12.38 -2.05
CA ASN A 109 1.10 10.96 -2.24
C ASN A 109 1.83 10.33 -1.05
N TYR A 110 2.77 11.03 -0.42
CA TYR A 110 3.42 10.53 0.81
C TYR A 110 2.41 10.37 1.95
N LEU A 111 1.52 11.36 2.14
CA LEU A 111 0.47 11.29 3.15
C LEU A 111 -0.51 10.12 2.90
N LEU A 112 -0.96 9.94 1.65
CA LEU A 112 -1.85 8.83 1.28
C LEU A 112 -1.16 7.47 1.48
N SER A 113 0.14 7.38 1.19
CA SER A 113 0.94 6.16 1.41
C SER A 113 0.99 5.79 2.90
N ASP A 114 1.27 6.77 3.76
CA ASP A 114 1.29 6.57 5.21
C ASP A 114 -0.11 6.28 5.78
N PHE A 115 -1.14 6.90 5.22
CA PHE A 115 -2.53 6.59 5.56
C PHE A 115 -2.84 5.11 5.29
N ILE A 116 -2.40 4.53 4.15
CA ILE A 116 -2.60 3.10 3.87
C ILE A 116 -1.88 2.23 4.90
N VAL A 117 -0.67 2.59 5.30
CA VAL A 117 0.10 1.84 6.29
C VAL A 117 -0.60 1.86 7.65
N ILE A 118 -1.07 3.02 8.08
CA ILE A 118 -1.80 3.19 9.35
C ILE A 118 -3.15 2.50 9.28
N TRP A 119 -3.89 2.67 8.19
CA TRP A 119 -5.15 1.99 7.93
C TRP A 119 -5.01 0.48 8.12
N ARG A 120 -3.95 -0.12 7.57
CA ARG A 120 -3.63 -1.54 7.74
C ARG A 120 -3.43 -1.92 9.20
N ALA A 121 -2.60 -1.18 9.94
CA ALA A 121 -2.40 -1.42 11.37
C ALA A 121 -3.69 -1.22 12.19
N TRP A 122 -4.52 -0.26 11.78
CA TRP A 122 -5.81 0.06 12.40
C TRP A 122 -6.79 -1.11 12.29
N CYS A 123 -6.88 -1.75 11.12
CA CYS A 123 -7.76 -2.92 10.91
C CYS A 123 -7.46 -4.06 11.91
N PHE A 124 -6.21 -4.22 12.35
CA PHE A 124 -5.83 -5.24 13.34
C PHE A 124 -6.00 -4.79 14.79
N SER A 125 -6.17 -3.49 15.02
CA SER A 125 -6.47 -2.95 16.34
C SER A 125 -7.95 -3.16 16.70
N ASN A 126 -8.31 -4.41 16.98
CA ASN A 126 -9.63 -4.75 17.50
C ASN A 126 -9.64 -4.58 19.02
N GLY A 127 -10.22 -3.47 19.50
CA GLY A 127 -10.65 -3.31 20.91
C GLY A 127 -9.73 -2.54 21.86
N ARG A 128 -8.49 -2.19 21.47
CA ARG A 128 -7.57 -1.39 22.32
C ARG A 128 -7.42 0.02 21.79
N GLY A 129 -8.25 0.94 22.29
CA GLY A 129 -8.27 2.36 21.89
C GLY A 129 -6.92 3.07 21.94
N LYS A 130 -6.01 2.65 22.85
CA LYS A 130 -4.66 3.20 22.98
C LYS A 130 -3.84 3.13 21.68
N SER A 131 -3.89 2.00 20.96
CA SER A 131 -3.12 1.84 19.71
C SER A 131 -3.66 2.71 18.58
N ARG A 132 -4.99 2.89 18.50
CA ARG A 132 -5.60 3.79 17.51
C ARG A 132 -5.20 5.23 17.78
N TYR A 133 -5.14 5.64 19.04
CA TYR A 133 -4.68 6.98 19.41
C TYR A 133 -3.22 7.23 18.99
N VAL A 134 -2.31 6.29 19.26
CA VAL A 134 -0.90 6.40 18.86
C VAL A 134 -0.77 6.48 17.33
N LEU A 135 -1.46 5.61 16.60
CA LEU A 135 -1.44 5.61 15.13
C LEU A 135 -2.01 6.91 14.53
N SER A 136 -3.12 7.43 15.08
CA SER A 136 -3.67 8.73 14.68
C SER A 136 -2.71 9.88 14.97
N LEU A 137 -2.00 9.83 16.10
CA LEU A 137 -1.01 10.85 16.45
C LEU A 137 0.19 10.82 15.49
N CYS A 138 0.67 9.63 15.10
CA CYS A 138 1.70 9.48 14.06
C CYS A 138 1.22 10.04 12.71
N LEU A 139 -0.02 9.77 12.31
CA LEU A 139 -0.60 10.33 11.08
C LEU A 139 -0.66 11.86 11.13
N LEU A 140 -1.12 12.42 12.26
CA LEU A 140 -1.20 13.85 12.47
C LEU A 140 0.18 14.51 12.41
N ALA A 141 1.18 13.90 13.07
CA ALA A 141 2.56 14.37 13.00
C ALA A 141 3.06 14.40 11.55
N SER A 142 2.81 13.33 10.79
CA SER A 142 3.18 13.25 9.36
C SER A 142 2.49 14.34 8.54
N PHE A 143 1.19 14.55 8.76
CA PHE A 143 0.42 15.60 8.10
C PHE A 143 0.97 17.00 8.38
N VAL A 144 1.25 17.32 9.64
CA VAL A 144 1.82 18.62 10.05
C VAL A 144 3.21 18.80 9.43
N THR A 145 4.08 17.80 9.51
CA THR A 145 5.43 17.87 8.93
C THR A 145 5.39 18.08 7.42
N LEU A 146 4.52 17.35 6.69
CA LEU A 146 4.36 17.52 5.24
C LEU A 146 3.79 18.89 4.86
N THR A 147 2.85 19.41 5.63
CA THR A 147 2.24 20.72 5.37
C THR A 147 3.25 21.85 5.61
N VAL A 148 4.00 21.79 6.72
CA VAL A 148 5.05 22.76 7.03
C VAL A 148 6.16 22.71 5.99
N ASP A 149 6.62 21.52 5.62
CA ASP A 149 7.64 21.35 4.59
C ASP A 149 7.17 21.85 3.21
N GLY A 150 5.91 21.60 2.85
CA GLY A 150 5.28 22.12 1.63
C GLY A 150 5.17 23.64 1.62
N ALA A 151 4.72 24.24 2.72
CA ALA A 151 4.63 25.69 2.86
C ALA A 151 6.00 26.37 2.83
N LEU A 152 7.00 25.80 3.49
CA LEU A 152 8.37 26.33 3.44
C LEU A 152 8.97 26.21 2.03
N SER A 153 8.68 25.11 1.33
CA SER A 153 9.12 24.91 -0.05
C SER A 153 8.47 25.90 -1.01
N SER A 154 7.16 26.15 -0.89
CA SER A 154 6.46 27.13 -1.73
C SER A 154 6.92 28.57 -1.47
N LEU A 155 7.17 28.93 -0.20
CA LEU A 155 7.75 30.23 0.16
C LEU A 155 9.17 30.41 -0.42
N THR A 156 9.96 29.33 -0.42
CA THR A 156 11.31 29.36 -1.00
C THR A 156 11.26 29.52 -2.51
N LEU A 157 10.38 28.79 -3.19
CA LEU A 157 10.17 28.91 -4.64
C LEU A 157 9.71 30.34 -5.03
N SER A 158 8.86 30.96 -4.22
CA SER A 158 8.40 32.34 -4.45
C SER A 158 9.55 33.36 -4.41
N LYS A 159 10.52 33.19 -3.51
CA LYS A 159 11.66 34.12 -3.35
C LYS A 159 12.74 33.99 -4.43
N VAL A 160 12.95 32.79 -4.96
CA VAL A 160 13.99 32.54 -5.99
C VAL A 160 13.62 33.18 -7.33
N ASN A 161 12.32 33.34 -7.60
CA ASN A 161 11.82 33.75 -8.92
C ASN A 161 11.89 35.27 -9.18
N THR A 162 12.34 36.08 -8.21
CA THR A 162 12.41 37.54 -8.36
C THR A 162 13.72 38.08 -8.91
N GLU A 163 14.83 37.32 -8.92
CA GLU A 163 16.14 37.92 -9.21
C GLU A 163 16.90 37.41 -10.43
N LYS A 164 16.61 36.23 -11.01
CA LYS A 164 17.30 35.76 -12.24
C LYS A 164 16.56 34.60 -12.90
N TYR A 165 16.24 34.74 -14.20
CA TYR A 165 15.74 33.70 -15.08
C TYR A 165 16.77 32.56 -15.26
N SER A 166 17.00 31.74 -14.24
CA SER A 166 17.76 30.49 -14.40
C SER A 166 16.83 29.34 -14.82
N PRO A 167 17.32 28.43 -15.69
CA PRO A 167 16.52 27.33 -16.24
C PRO A 167 15.96 26.39 -15.16
N ALA A 168 14.72 25.94 -15.35
CA ALA A 168 13.91 25.25 -14.36
C ALA A 168 14.41 23.83 -14.04
N LEU A 169 15.02 23.17 -15.03
CA LEU A 169 15.54 21.82 -14.89
C LEU A 169 16.64 21.73 -13.81
N SER A 170 17.38 22.82 -13.58
CA SER A 170 18.37 22.90 -12.51
C SER A 170 17.73 23.16 -11.15
N SER A 171 16.55 23.80 -11.07
CA SER A 171 15.96 24.14 -9.77
C SER A 171 15.21 22.98 -9.13
N VAL A 172 14.58 22.07 -9.89
CA VAL A 172 13.86 20.92 -9.28
C VAL A 172 14.81 19.78 -8.87
N ALA A 173 15.83 19.50 -9.68
CA ALA A 173 16.84 18.48 -9.38
C ALA A 173 18.01 18.98 -8.51
N LEU A 174 18.25 20.31 -8.49
CA LEU A 174 19.33 20.95 -7.73
C LEU A 174 18.84 22.20 -6.97
N LEU A 175 17.66 22.16 -6.33
CA LEU A 175 17.37 23.11 -5.24
C LEU A 175 18.57 23.08 -4.29
N PRO A 176 19.31 24.19 -4.08
CA PRO A 176 20.61 24.19 -3.43
C PRO A 176 20.57 23.41 -2.11
N ARG A 177 21.13 22.19 -2.16
CA ARG A 177 21.13 21.18 -1.08
C ARG A 177 21.77 21.72 0.21
N ASN A 178 22.59 22.74 0.06
CA ASN A 178 23.54 23.30 1.01
C ASN A 178 22.97 24.38 1.95
N GLN A 179 21.82 25.02 1.68
CA GLN A 179 21.31 26.06 2.61
C GLN A 179 20.39 25.52 3.73
N TRP A 180 19.86 24.30 3.63
CA TRP A 180 18.81 23.79 4.54
C TRP A 180 19.14 22.43 5.17
N GLY A 181 20.42 22.08 5.24
CA GLY A 181 20.95 20.73 5.48
C GLY A 181 20.39 19.95 6.69
N ASN A 182 19.87 20.62 7.71
CA ASN A 182 19.36 19.94 8.91
C ASN A 182 17.83 19.86 8.99
N ARG A 183 17.08 20.72 8.30
CA ARG A 183 15.61 20.76 8.40
C ARG A 183 14.92 19.72 7.52
N LYS A 184 15.56 19.32 6.42
CA LYS A 184 14.99 18.35 5.47
C LYS A 184 14.98 16.90 5.99
N ILE A 185 15.75 16.58 7.02
CA ILE A 185 15.77 15.23 7.62
C ILE A 185 14.47 14.93 8.37
N ALA A 186 13.78 15.96 8.88
CA ALA A 186 12.57 15.80 9.68
C ALA A 186 11.47 15.06 8.93
N MET A 187 11.27 15.35 7.64
CA MET A 187 10.21 14.73 6.85
C MET A 187 10.42 13.21 6.66
N PRO A 188 11.53 12.71 6.08
CA PRO A 188 11.79 11.27 5.98
C PRO A 188 11.81 10.56 7.33
N LEU A 189 12.30 11.22 8.38
CA LEU A 189 12.37 10.64 9.72
C LEU A 189 10.98 10.46 10.34
N VAL A 190 10.07 11.43 10.17
CA VAL A 190 8.68 11.31 10.62
C VAL A 190 7.95 10.22 9.83
N LEU A 191 8.09 10.19 8.49
CA LEU A 191 7.48 9.17 7.62
C LEU A 191 8.02 7.75 7.96
N PHE A 192 9.32 7.62 8.18
CA PHE A 192 9.95 6.41 8.70
C PHE A 192 9.34 6.00 10.03
N THR A 193 9.25 6.91 10.99
CA THR A 193 8.75 6.62 12.33
C THR A 193 7.29 6.15 12.28
N THR A 194 6.44 6.82 11.50
CA THR A 194 5.04 6.45 11.32
C THR A 194 4.91 5.04 10.74
N ASN A 195 5.64 4.74 9.67
CA ASN A 195 5.60 3.41 9.08
C ASN A 195 6.17 2.34 10.02
N PHE A 196 7.30 2.62 10.67
CA PHE A 196 7.97 1.70 11.57
C PHE A 196 7.07 1.33 12.75
N VAL A 197 6.42 2.32 13.38
CA VAL A 197 5.45 2.11 14.46
C VAL A 197 4.28 1.25 13.99
N ALA A 198 3.69 1.57 12.83
CA ALA A 198 2.60 0.77 12.26
C ALA A 198 3.02 -0.66 11.93
N THR A 199 4.23 -0.85 11.39
CA THR A 199 4.82 -2.16 11.09
C THR A 199 5.07 -2.97 12.36
N ILE A 200 5.52 -2.35 13.45
CA ILE A 200 5.62 -3.02 14.75
C ILE A 200 4.24 -3.49 15.24
N TYR A 201 3.20 -2.67 15.10
CA TYR A 201 1.84 -3.08 15.47
C TYR A 201 1.35 -4.30 14.66
N ILE A 202 1.59 -4.31 13.35
CA ILE A 202 1.29 -5.45 12.48
C ILE A 202 2.10 -6.69 12.91
N GLY A 203 3.39 -6.53 13.19
CA GLY A 203 4.25 -7.62 13.67
C GLY A 203 3.82 -8.20 15.02
N MET A 204 3.37 -7.35 15.95
CA MET A 204 2.78 -7.79 17.21
C MET A 204 1.49 -8.59 16.99
N ALA A 205 0.62 -8.13 16.09
CA ALA A 205 -0.61 -8.84 15.72
C ALA A 205 -0.28 -10.20 15.08
N PHE A 206 0.67 -10.26 14.16
CA PHE A 206 1.16 -11.50 13.56
C PHE A 206 1.69 -12.49 14.61
N ARG A 207 2.49 -12.01 15.57
CA ARG A 207 3.00 -12.85 16.66
C ARG A 207 1.86 -13.40 17.52
N MET A 208 0.82 -12.60 17.77
CA MET A 208 -0.36 -13.04 18.52
C MET A 208 -1.13 -14.15 17.77
N VAL A 209 -1.41 -13.95 16.48
CA VAL A 209 -2.04 -14.95 15.62
C VAL A 209 -1.24 -16.25 15.60
N ARG A 210 0.09 -16.17 15.48
CA ARG A 210 0.96 -17.33 15.48
C ARG A 210 0.94 -18.10 16.82
N ARG A 211 0.87 -17.40 17.96
CA ARG A 211 0.74 -18.07 19.27
C ARG A 211 -0.58 -18.81 19.39
N VAL A 212 -1.66 -18.17 18.98
CA VAL A 212 -3.00 -18.76 18.98
C VAL A 212 -3.05 -19.98 18.06
N ALA A 213 -2.48 -19.88 16.85
CA ALA A 213 -2.40 -20.99 15.90
C ALA A 213 -1.66 -22.22 16.46
N LYS A 214 -0.58 -22.02 17.21
CA LYS A 214 0.19 -23.12 17.85
C LYS A 214 -0.60 -23.85 18.94
N GLY A 215 -1.63 -23.23 19.52
CA GLY A 215 -2.48 -23.85 20.52
C GLY A 215 -3.50 -24.83 19.95
N TYR A 216 -3.77 -24.78 18.64
CA TYR A 216 -4.70 -25.69 17.98
C TYR A 216 -3.96 -26.90 17.40
N LEU A 217 -4.40 -28.11 17.79
CA LEU A 217 -3.85 -29.38 17.30
C LEU A 217 -4.05 -29.60 15.79
N VAL A 218 -5.05 -28.95 15.20
CA VAL A 218 -5.32 -28.97 13.76
C VAL A 218 -5.28 -27.53 13.25
N PRO A 219 -4.26 -27.14 12.46
CA PRO A 219 -4.18 -25.80 11.89
C PRO A 219 -5.38 -25.54 10.98
N SER A 220 -6.18 -24.52 11.30
CA SER A 220 -7.22 -24.06 10.38
C SER A 220 -6.56 -23.37 9.18
N LYS A 221 -6.91 -23.81 7.96
CA LYS A 221 -6.48 -23.18 6.69
C LYS A 221 -6.70 -21.66 6.70
N LYS A 222 -7.81 -21.19 7.27
CA LYS A 222 -8.16 -19.76 7.41
C LYS A 222 -7.14 -18.98 8.24
N ILE A 223 -6.64 -19.56 9.32
CA ILE A 223 -5.63 -18.93 10.20
C ILE A 223 -4.28 -18.85 9.47
N SER A 224 -3.92 -19.87 8.68
CA SER A 224 -2.69 -19.87 7.88
C SER A 224 -2.70 -18.77 6.82
N ILE A 225 -3.80 -18.64 6.06
CA ILE A 225 -3.97 -17.60 5.03
C ILE A 225 -3.86 -16.20 5.66
N PHE A 226 -4.58 -15.98 6.77
CA PHE A 226 -4.52 -14.72 7.48
C PHE A 226 -3.11 -14.40 8.02
N GLY A 227 -2.41 -15.42 8.52
CA GLY A 227 -1.01 -15.29 8.96
C GLY A 227 -0.07 -14.92 7.80
N GLN A 228 -0.26 -15.50 6.62
CA GLN A 228 0.53 -15.20 5.43
C GLN A 228 0.29 -13.77 4.94
N MET A 229 -0.96 -13.31 4.92
CA MET A 229 -1.31 -11.92 4.59
C MET A 229 -0.64 -10.94 5.56
N LEU A 230 -0.71 -11.21 6.87
CA LEU A 230 -0.06 -10.40 7.90
C LEU A 230 1.47 -10.35 7.76
N LEU A 231 2.10 -11.49 7.47
CA LEU A 231 3.53 -11.58 7.24
C LEU A 231 3.93 -10.74 6.04
N PHE A 232 3.19 -10.86 4.94
CA PHE A 232 3.44 -10.09 3.73
C PHE A 232 3.30 -8.57 3.98
N MET A 233 2.27 -8.14 4.72
CA MET A 233 2.10 -6.73 5.10
C MET A 233 3.22 -6.21 6.00
N PHE A 234 3.78 -7.07 6.86
CA PHE A 234 4.90 -6.75 7.72
C PHE A 234 6.20 -6.61 6.92
N GLU A 235 6.52 -7.59 6.06
CA GLU A 235 7.70 -7.55 5.18
C GLU A 235 7.68 -6.32 4.27
N SER A 236 6.51 -6.02 3.69
CA SER A 236 6.35 -4.85 2.84
C SER A 236 6.53 -3.53 3.61
N GLY A 237 6.05 -3.47 4.86
CA GLY A 237 6.25 -2.33 5.75
C GLY A 237 7.72 -2.09 6.12
N LEU A 238 8.48 -3.18 6.32
CA LEU A 238 9.93 -3.10 6.55
C LEU A 238 10.67 -2.55 5.32
N VAL A 239 10.35 -3.03 4.12
CA VAL A 239 10.95 -2.53 2.87
C VAL A 239 10.68 -1.03 2.72
N TYR A 240 9.44 -0.59 2.95
CA TYR A 240 9.10 0.84 2.88
C TYR A 240 9.82 1.66 3.95
N SER A 241 9.93 1.15 5.18
CA SER A 241 10.70 1.81 6.24
C SER A 241 12.19 1.94 5.88
N ALA A 242 12.78 0.91 5.27
CA ALA A 242 14.16 0.95 4.80
C ALA A 242 14.36 2.01 3.70
N LEU A 243 13.40 2.18 2.78
CA LEU A 243 13.45 3.24 1.76
C LEU A 243 13.52 4.64 2.39
N TRP A 244 12.71 4.92 3.42
CA TRP A 244 12.78 6.21 4.13
C TRP A 244 14.08 6.41 4.88
N LEU A 245 14.68 5.35 5.44
CA LEU A 245 16.02 5.43 6.02
C LEU A 245 17.06 5.76 4.97
N VAL A 246 17.03 5.13 3.80
CA VAL A 246 17.94 5.45 2.69
C VAL A 246 17.82 6.92 2.28
N LEU A 247 16.60 7.46 2.19
CA LEU A 247 16.39 8.89 1.93
C LEU A 247 16.93 9.76 3.07
N ALA A 248 16.68 9.39 4.32
CA ALA A 248 17.20 10.14 5.47
C ALA A 248 18.74 10.14 5.50
N PHE A 249 19.36 9.00 5.18
CA PHE A 249 20.80 8.86 5.04
C PHE A 249 21.35 9.67 3.87
N ASP A 250 20.70 9.66 2.70
CA ASP A 250 21.11 10.50 1.59
C ASP A 250 21.06 11.99 1.95
N ILE A 251 20.05 12.44 2.69
CA ILE A 251 19.98 13.84 3.13
C ILE A 251 21.11 14.17 4.12
N ALA A 252 21.41 13.27 5.06
CA ALA A 252 22.45 13.47 6.08
C ALA A 252 23.88 13.34 5.50
N TYR A 253 24.07 12.39 4.59
CA TYR A 253 25.33 12.01 3.97
C TYR A 253 25.11 11.93 2.45
N PRO A 254 25.27 13.06 1.74
CA PRO A 254 24.92 13.17 0.34
C PRO A 254 25.66 12.13 -0.51
N PHE A 255 24.90 11.25 -1.18
CA PHE A 255 25.48 10.32 -2.14
C PHE A 255 26.11 11.06 -3.34
N PRO A 256 27.02 10.40 -4.09
CA PRO A 256 27.52 10.92 -5.35
C PRO A 256 26.39 11.35 -6.29
N HIS A 257 26.61 12.40 -7.07
CA HIS A 257 25.57 13.05 -7.89
C HIS A 257 24.75 12.06 -8.72
N ASN A 258 25.39 11.09 -9.37
CA ASN A 258 24.73 10.07 -10.19
C ASN A 258 23.74 9.20 -9.39
N VAL A 259 24.12 8.81 -8.17
CA VAL A 259 23.29 7.97 -7.29
C VAL A 259 22.11 8.77 -6.75
N ASN A 260 22.38 10.01 -6.32
CA ASN A 260 21.33 10.91 -5.82
C ASN A 260 20.24 11.15 -6.89
N THR A 261 20.62 11.40 -8.14
CA THR A 261 19.68 11.57 -9.25
C THR A 261 18.81 10.34 -9.46
N VAL A 262 19.37 9.13 -9.32
CA VAL A 262 18.59 7.89 -9.41
C VAL A 262 17.63 7.76 -8.23
N ILE A 263 18.10 8.03 -7.00
CA ILE A 263 17.28 7.94 -5.78
C ILE A 263 16.09 8.91 -5.85
N THR A 264 16.31 10.16 -6.23
CA THR A 264 15.26 11.19 -6.29
C THR A 264 14.19 10.88 -7.35
N VAL A 265 14.57 10.23 -8.45
CA VAL A 265 13.62 9.83 -9.51
C VAL A 265 12.91 8.52 -9.16
N VAL A 266 13.62 7.53 -8.63
CA VAL A 266 13.10 6.17 -8.44
C VAL A 266 12.26 6.05 -7.18
N VAL A 267 12.67 6.67 -6.07
CA VAL A 267 11.98 6.46 -4.79
C VAL A 267 10.52 6.93 -4.80
N PRO A 268 10.16 8.10 -5.35
CA PRO A 268 8.76 8.50 -5.46
C PRO A 268 7.92 7.53 -6.30
N GLN A 269 8.50 6.91 -7.33
CA GLN A 269 7.85 5.93 -8.20
C GLN A 269 7.58 4.62 -7.43
N ILE A 270 8.57 4.13 -6.68
CA ILE A 270 8.41 2.95 -5.83
C ILE A 270 7.35 3.20 -4.75
N THR A 271 7.38 4.36 -4.12
CA THR A 271 6.39 4.75 -3.10
C THR A 271 4.97 4.77 -3.66
N ALA A 272 4.77 5.27 -4.88
CA ALA A 272 3.46 5.26 -5.54
C ALA A 272 3.02 3.82 -5.90
N LEU A 273 3.93 2.98 -6.40
CA LEU A 273 3.66 1.59 -6.79
C LEU A 273 3.32 0.68 -5.60
N TYR A 274 3.89 0.97 -4.44
CA TYR A 274 3.83 0.09 -3.28
C TYR A 274 2.39 -0.35 -2.92
N PRO A 275 1.40 0.53 -2.75
CA PRO A 275 0.04 0.09 -2.40
C PRO A 275 -0.65 -0.73 -3.48
N ALA A 276 -0.38 -0.45 -4.76
CA ALA A 276 -0.94 -1.23 -5.86
C ALA A 276 -0.42 -2.67 -5.82
N VAL A 277 0.89 -2.85 -5.61
CA VAL A 277 1.51 -4.18 -5.47
C VAL A 277 0.89 -4.97 -4.31
N ILE A 278 0.63 -4.33 -3.17
CA ILE A 278 -0.03 -4.99 -2.03
C ILE A 278 -1.41 -5.51 -2.40
N ILE A 279 -2.20 -4.72 -3.13
CA ILE A 279 -3.57 -5.09 -3.52
C ILE A 279 -3.57 -6.22 -4.52
N VAL A 280 -2.69 -6.15 -5.53
CA VAL A 280 -2.56 -7.21 -6.53
C VAL A 280 -2.17 -8.53 -5.87
N LEU A 281 -1.24 -8.49 -4.92
CA LEU A 281 -0.81 -9.69 -4.19
C LEU A 281 -1.91 -10.24 -3.28
N ASP A 282 -2.70 -9.40 -2.62
CA ASP A 282 -3.86 -9.83 -1.83
C ASP A 282 -4.90 -10.56 -2.72
N VAL A 283 -5.21 -9.99 -3.89
CA VAL A 283 -6.17 -10.59 -4.84
C VAL A 283 -5.64 -11.90 -5.42
N ALA A 284 -4.36 -11.96 -5.78
CA ALA A 284 -3.72 -13.16 -6.31
C ALA A 284 -3.67 -14.29 -5.26
N GLN A 285 -3.39 -13.97 -3.99
CA GLN A 285 -3.45 -14.96 -2.92
C GLN A 285 -4.87 -15.49 -2.71
N LYS A 286 -5.87 -14.62 -2.83
CA LYS A 286 -7.27 -15.04 -2.71
C LYS A 286 -7.68 -16.00 -3.83
N SER A 287 -7.29 -15.76 -5.08
CA SER A 287 -7.64 -16.64 -6.20
C SER A 287 -7.03 -18.03 -6.05
N MET A 288 -5.76 -18.13 -5.64
CA MET A 288 -5.08 -19.42 -5.41
C MET A 288 -5.76 -20.22 -4.30
N ASN A 289 -6.25 -19.54 -3.25
CA ASN A 289 -6.94 -20.19 -2.15
C ASN A 289 -8.29 -20.78 -2.57
N THR A 290 -9.09 -20.04 -3.35
CA THR A 290 -10.38 -20.53 -3.84
C THR A 290 -10.21 -21.76 -4.74
N GLN A 291 -9.18 -21.78 -5.57
CA GLN A 291 -8.91 -22.91 -6.47
C GLN A 291 -8.56 -24.19 -5.67
N SER A 292 -7.72 -24.06 -4.64
CA SER A 292 -7.37 -25.22 -3.78
C SER A 292 -8.55 -25.79 -2.98
N GLU A 293 -9.59 -24.99 -2.71
CA GLU A 293 -10.81 -25.50 -2.05
C GLU A 293 -11.65 -26.31 -3.03
N GLN A 294 -11.81 -25.84 -4.28
CA GLN A 294 -12.51 -26.59 -5.32
C GLN A 294 -11.83 -27.93 -5.60
N ASP A 295 -10.51 -27.96 -5.72
CA ASP A 295 -9.79 -29.21 -5.99
C ASP A 295 -9.95 -30.23 -4.84
N SER A 296 -9.95 -29.76 -3.58
CA SER A 296 -10.14 -30.62 -2.41
C SER A 296 -11.56 -31.19 -2.33
N GLU A 297 -12.57 -30.41 -2.70
CA GLU A 297 -13.97 -30.85 -2.75
C GLU A 297 -14.20 -31.84 -3.88
N THR A 298 -13.54 -31.64 -5.03
CA THR A 298 -13.61 -32.56 -6.17
C THR A 298 -12.97 -33.92 -5.83
N ILE A 299 -11.84 -33.93 -5.12
CA ILE A 299 -11.20 -35.16 -4.65
C ILE A 299 -12.06 -35.89 -3.61
N ALA A 300 -12.75 -35.17 -2.72
CA ALA A 300 -13.61 -35.78 -1.71
C ALA A 300 -14.87 -36.43 -2.33
N LEU A 301 -15.38 -35.90 -3.44
CA LEU A 301 -16.54 -36.45 -4.16
C LEU A 301 -16.20 -37.68 -5.01
N ASP A 302 -14.95 -37.81 -5.44
CA ASP A 302 -14.51 -38.90 -6.32
C ASP A 302 -13.87 -40.08 -5.56
N VAL A 303 -13.84 -40.04 -4.22
CA VAL A 303 -13.57 -41.24 -3.42
C VAL A 303 -14.74 -42.20 -3.65
N PRO A 304 -14.54 -43.30 -4.40
CA PRO A 304 -15.61 -44.25 -4.66
C PRO A 304 -16.07 -44.73 -3.30
N THR A 305 -17.32 -44.46 -2.96
CA THR A 305 -17.93 -45.05 -1.78
C THR A 305 -17.92 -46.54 -2.07
N ALA A 306 -16.91 -47.25 -1.54
CA ALA A 306 -16.79 -48.68 -1.66
C ALA A 306 -18.06 -49.24 -1.04
N ARG A 307 -18.99 -49.58 -1.93
CA ARG A 307 -20.32 -50.08 -1.62
C ARG A 307 -20.08 -51.36 -0.83
N SER A 308 -20.31 -51.29 0.47
CA SER A 308 -20.15 -52.37 1.42
C SER A 308 -21.27 -53.43 1.26
N ASP A 309 -21.52 -53.87 0.03
CA ASP A 309 -22.48 -54.93 -0.31
C ASP A 309 -21.89 -56.33 -0.03
N GLN A 310 -20.78 -56.44 0.70
CA GLN A 310 -20.03 -57.69 0.91
C GLN A 310 -19.87 -58.04 2.40
N SER A 311 -20.95 -57.90 3.18
CA SER A 311 -20.99 -58.33 4.59
C SER A 311 -22.20 -59.20 4.96
N ASP A 312 -23.26 -59.25 4.14
CA ASP A 312 -24.48 -60.02 4.48
C ASP A 312 -24.43 -61.50 4.08
N LEU A 313 -23.32 -62.00 3.53
CA LEU A 313 -23.19 -63.40 3.08
C LEU A 313 -22.37 -64.32 4.00
N ALA A 314 -21.88 -63.85 5.15
CA ALA A 314 -21.02 -64.64 6.03
C ALA A 314 -21.66 -65.08 7.37
N ILE A 315 -22.88 -64.64 7.72
CA ILE A 315 -23.48 -64.97 9.02
C ILE A 315 -24.39 -66.23 8.99
N THR A 316 -24.68 -66.80 7.81
CA THR A 316 -25.59 -67.98 7.70
C THR A 316 -24.90 -69.35 7.65
N GLN A 317 -23.63 -69.48 8.08
CA GLN A 317 -22.90 -70.78 8.04
C GLN A 317 -22.45 -71.32 9.41
N ILE A 318 -22.83 -70.69 10.53
CA ILE A 318 -22.50 -71.20 11.88
C ILE A 318 -23.79 -71.53 12.64
N SER A 319 -24.54 -72.54 12.18
CA SER A 319 -25.67 -73.10 12.94
C SER A 319 -25.93 -74.61 12.68
N THR A 320 -24.93 -75.34 12.19
CA THR A 320 -25.02 -76.80 12.05
C THR A 320 -23.65 -77.45 12.21
N ARG A 321 -23.24 -77.67 13.46
CA ARG A 321 -22.46 -78.84 13.87
C ARG A 321 -22.45 -79.00 15.38
#